data_AF-A0A0J6CEK9-F1
#
_entry.id   AF-A0A0J6CEK9-F1
#
_cell.length_a   1.000
_cell.length_b   1.000
_cell.length_c   1.000
_cell.angle_alpha   90.00
_cell.angle_beta   90.00
_cell.angle_gamma   90.00
#
_symmetry.space_group_name_H-M   'P 1'
#
loop_
_entity.id
_entity.type
_entity.pdbx_description
1 polymer ?
#
loop_
_entity_poly.entity_id
_entity_poly.type
_entity_poly.pdbx_seq_one_letter_code
_entity_poly.pdbx_strand_id
1 'polypeptide(L)'
;MKKKNYYQEREHHLMCHEIYRLRVVEGLEVAAIVEKLGISRSRVYRALTIFEVDTPQKAAMMKKQGKEVTEEDYKKLLGEIASLKKDLAQERLRADFYEEMVAFGKEVYGIDLKKAGTK
;
A
#
# COMPACT_ATOMS: atom_id res chain seq x y z
N MET A 1 16.90 -22.84 -38.23
CA MET A 1 17.05 -21.70 -37.30
C MET A 1 15.76 -21.05 -36.79
N LYS A 2 14.54 -21.50 -37.14
CA LYS A 2 13.28 -20.82 -36.71
C LYS A 2 12.82 -21.11 -35.26
N LYS A 3 13.13 -22.27 -34.69
CA LYS A 3 12.63 -22.67 -33.36
C LYS A 3 13.21 -21.84 -32.20
N LYS A 4 14.48 -21.41 -32.29
CA LYS A 4 15.15 -20.63 -31.23
C LYS A 4 14.47 -19.28 -30.98
N ASN A 5 13.96 -18.64 -32.05
CA ASN A 5 13.34 -17.33 -31.97
C ASN A 5 11.96 -17.38 -31.29
N TYR A 6 11.16 -18.41 -31.59
CA TYR A 6 9.84 -18.61 -30.99
C TYR A 6 9.90 -18.78 -29.46
N TYR A 7 10.85 -19.57 -28.95
CA TYR A 7 11.00 -19.73 -27.50
C TYR A 7 11.45 -18.43 -26.84
N GLN A 8 12.33 -17.67 -27.48
CA GLN A 8 12.79 -16.38 -26.95
C GLN A 8 11.67 -15.33 -26.92
N GLU A 9 10.83 -15.27 -27.96
CA GLU A 9 9.65 -14.41 -28.01
C GLU A 9 8.63 -14.80 -26.92
N ARG A 10 8.38 -16.11 -26.75
CA ARG A 10 7.48 -16.60 -25.70
C ARG A 10 7.95 -16.21 -24.30
N GLU A 11 9.23 -16.44 -23.99
CA GLU A 11 9.82 -16.06 -22.70
C GLU A 11 9.75 -14.55 -22.47
N HIS A 12 9.96 -13.76 -23.52
CA HIS A 12 9.81 -12.30 -23.45
C HIS A 12 8.37 -11.88 -23.11
N HIS A 13 7.37 -12.46 -23.77
CA HIS A 13 5.96 -12.19 -23.47
C HIS A 13 5.57 -12.62 -22.04
N LEU A 14 6.04 -13.79 -21.59
CA LEU A 14 5.79 -14.27 -20.23
C LEU A 14 6.39 -13.32 -19.19
N MET A 15 7.63 -12.86 -19.41
CA MET A 15 8.29 -11.91 -18.54
C MET A 15 7.54 -10.57 -18.48
N CYS A 16 7.11 -10.04 -19.64
CA CYS A 16 6.35 -8.79 -19.68
C CYS A 16 5.00 -8.91 -18.95
N HIS A 17 4.32 -10.04 -19.14
CA HIS A 17 3.08 -10.35 -18.43
C HIS A 17 3.30 -10.39 -16.92
N GLU A 18 4.34 -11.08 -16.45
CA GLU A 18 4.62 -11.22 -15.02
C GLU A 18 4.97 -9.87 -14.40
N ILE A 19 5.83 -9.07 -15.04
CA ILE A 19 6.15 -7.71 -14.58
C ILE A 19 4.89 -6.86 -14.47
N TYR A 20 3.99 -6.96 -15.44
CA TYR A 20 2.73 -6.21 -15.44
C TYR A 20 1.81 -6.65 -14.31
N ARG A 21 1.68 -7.97 -14.07
CA ARG A 21 0.91 -8.54 -12.96
C ARG A 21 1.42 -8.04 -11.62
N LEU A 22 2.73 -8.13 -11.37
CA LEU A 22 3.35 -7.68 -10.13
C LEU A 22 3.10 -6.19 -9.87
N ARG A 23 3.16 -5.36 -10.92
CA ARG A 23 2.98 -3.90 -10.78
C ARG A 23 1.51 -3.49 -10.63
N VAL A 24 0.64 -4.00 -11.48
CA VAL A 24 -0.73 -3.48 -11.65
C VAL A 24 -1.75 -4.25 -10.81
N VAL A 25 -1.56 -5.56 -10.66
CA VAL A 25 -2.46 -6.42 -9.89
C VAL A 25 -1.98 -6.47 -8.44
N GLU A 26 -0.71 -6.79 -8.21
CA GLU A 26 -0.18 -6.92 -6.84
C GLU A 26 0.27 -5.57 -6.22
N GLY A 27 0.39 -4.51 -7.02
CA GLY A 27 0.72 -3.16 -6.54
C GLY A 27 2.18 -2.95 -6.11
N LEU A 28 3.09 -3.87 -6.45
CA LEU A 28 4.50 -3.81 -6.04
C LEU A 28 5.21 -2.58 -6.62
N GLU A 29 6.14 -2.02 -5.84
CA GLU A 29 7.04 -0.98 -6.33
C GLU A 29 8.05 -1.53 -7.35
N VAL A 30 8.47 -0.66 -8.27
CA VAL A 30 9.47 -1.03 -9.29
C VAL A 30 10.77 -1.50 -8.63
N ALA A 31 11.17 -0.94 -7.49
CA ALA A 31 12.34 -1.39 -6.75
C ALA A 31 12.20 -2.84 -6.27
N ALA A 32 11.05 -3.20 -5.68
CA ALA A 32 10.76 -4.56 -5.25
C ALA A 32 10.69 -5.55 -6.43
N ILE A 33 10.19 -5.13 -7.59
CA ILE A 33 10.16 -5.95 -8.81
C ILE A 33 11.59 -6.20 -9.34
N VAL A 34 12.43 -5.16 -9.33
CA VAL A 34 13.86 -5.26 -9.71
C VAL A 34 14.59 -6.27 -8.83
N GLU A 35 14.38 -6.19 -7.51
CA GLU A 35 14.98 -7.11 -6.55
C GLU A 35 14.47 -8.54 -6.74
N LYS A 36 13.15 -8.72 -6.87
CA LYS A 36 12.51 -10.03 -7.01
C LYS A 36 12.92 -10.77 -8.28
N LEU A 37 13.08 -10.05 -9.40
CA LEU A 37 13.35 -10.66 -10.71
C LEU A 37 14.83 -10.53 -11.14
N GLY A 38 15.66 -9.78 -10.43
CA GLY A 38 17.06 -9.57 -10.76
C GLY A 38 17.30 -8.86 -12.09
N ILE A 39 16.38 -7.98 -12.51
CA ILE A 39 16.44 -7.26 -13.79
C ILE A 39 16.62 -5.76 -13.61
N SER A 40 17.20 -5.10 -14.60
CA SER A 40 17.39 -3.64 -14.54
C SER A 40 16.07 -2.88 -14.51
N ARG A 41 16.08 -1.72 -13.84
CA ARG A 41 14.91 -0.83 -13.74
C ARG A 41 14.36 -0.42 -15.11
N SER A 42 15.25 -0.14 -16.07
CA SER A 42 14.86 0.20 -17.44
C SER A 42 14.12 -0.95 -18.14
N ARG A 43 14.51 -2.20 -17.86
CA ARG A 43 13.85 -3.39 -18.41
C ARG A 43 12.45 -3.55 -17.85
N VAL A 44 12.24 -3.26 -16.56
CA VAL A 44 10.91 -3.24 -15.94
C VAL A 44 10.01 -2.22 -16.63
N TYR A 45 10.43 -0.96 -16.75
CA TYR A 45 9.60 0.07 -17.40
C TYR A 45 9.29 -0.27 -18.85
N ARG A 46 10.29 -0.77 -19.59
CA ARG A 46 10.09 -1.17 -20.99
C ARG A 46 9.08 -2.31 -21.10
N ALA A 47 9.15 -3.32 -20.22
CA ALA A 47 8.21 -4.43 -20.20
C ALA A 47 6.77 -3.97 -19.90
N LEU A 48 6.59 -3.01 -18.99
CA LEU A 48 5.28 -2.41 -18.71
C LEU A 48 4.69 -1.76 -19.96
N THR A 49 5.46 -0.92 -20.64
CA THR A 49 5.01 -0.26 -21.89
C THR A 49 4.69 -1.28 -22.98
N ILE A 50 5.59 -2.25 -23.20
CA ILE A 50 5.39 -3.28 -24.24
C ILE A 50 4.11 -4.07 -23.98
N PHE A 51 3.86 -4.48 -22.74
CA PHE A 51 2.68 -5.27 -22.42
C PHE A 51 1.37 -4.54 -22.73
N GLU A 52 1.30 -3.22 -22.47
CA GLU A 52 0.12 -2.41 -22.80
C GLU A 52 -0.09 -2.25 -24.30
N VAL A 53 1.00 -2.09 -25.05
CA VAL A 53 0.96 -1.95 -26.51
C VAL A 53 0.59 -3.28 -27.19
N ASP A 54 1.22 -4.38 -26.78
CA ASP A 54 1.03 -5.69 -27.40
C ASP A 54 -0.31 -6.33 -27.01
N THR A 55 -0.79 -6.07 -25.79
CA THR A 55 -2.00 -6.70 -25.25
C THR A 55 -2.93 -5.73 -24.51
N PRO A 56 -3.48 -4.72 -25.21
CA PRO A 56 -4.25 -3.64 -24.59
C PRO A 56 -5.51 -4.13 -23.84
N GLN A 57 -6.19 -5.15 -24.38
CA GLN A 57 -7.39 -5.73 -23.77
C GLN A 57 -7.07 -6.43 -22.44
N LYS A 58 -5.98 -7.21 -22.39
CA LYS A 58 -5.55 -7.89 -21.16
C LYS A 58 -5.07 -6.89 -20.10
N ALA A 59 -4.29 -5.89 -20.52
CA ALA A 59 -3.88 -4.80 -19.64
C ALA A 59 -5.09 -4.10 -18.99
N ALA A 60 -6.13 -3.81 -19.78
CA ALA A 60 -7.35 -3.20 -19.26
C ALA A 60 -8.10 -4.10 -18.27
N MET A 61 -8.15 -5.42 -18.50
CA MET A 61 -8.74 -6.37 -17.55
C MET A 61 -7.94 -6.43 -16.24
N MET A 62 -6.62 -6.54 -16.32
CA MET A 62 -5.74 -6.60 -15.13
C MET A 62 -5.80 -5.34 -14.29
N LYS A 63 -5.90 -4.15 -14.91
CA LYS A 63 -6.13 -2.89 -14.20
C LYS A 63 -7.43 -2.88 -13.37
N LYS A 64 -8.45 -3.61 -13.82
CA LYS A 64 -9.74 -3.73 -13.13
C LYS A 64 -9.74 -4.83 -12.06
N GLN A 65 -8.89 -5.85 -12.23
CA GLN A 65 -8.91 -7.06 -11.40
C GLN A 65 -8.42 -6.80 -9.96
N GLY A 66 -7.53 -5.81 -9.75
CA GLY A 66 -7.00 -5.47 -8.43
C GLY A 66 -6.26 -6.65 -7.76
N LYS A 67 -5.70 -6.44 -6.57
CA LYS A 67 -5.08 -7.54 -5.81
C LYS A 67 -6.19 -8.46 -5.28
N GLU A 68 -6.09 -9.77 -5.53
CA GLU A 68 -6.94 -10.73 -4.84
C GLU A 68 -6.66 -10.65 -3.33
N VAL A 69 -7.67 -10.22 -2.57
CA VAL A 69 -7.57 -10.07 -1.11
C VAL A 69 -7.60 -11.47 -0.50
N THR A 70 -6.51 -11.84 0.15
CA THR A 70 -6.39 -13.14 0.82
C THR A 70 -6.93 -13.08 2.25
N GLU A 71 -7.29 -14.23 2.84
CA GLU A 71 -7.72 -14.30 4.24
C GLU A 71 -6.64 -13.79 5.22
N GLU A 72 -5.37 -13.95 4.86
CA GLU A 72 -4.24 -13.48 5.66
C GLU A 72 -4.14 -11.94 5.66
N ASP A 73 -4.43 -11.30 4.52
CA ASP A 73 -4.52 -9.85 4.43
C ASP A 73 -5.67 -9.31 5.31
N TYR A 74 -6.80 -10.03 5.36
CA TYR A 74 -7.92 -9.67 6.22
C TYR A 74 -7.59 -9.77 7.72
N LYS A 75 -6.90 -10.85 8.13
CA LYS A 75 -6.44 -11.01 9.52
C LYS A 75 -5.49 -9.89 9.94
N LYS A 76 -4.55 -9.50 9.06
CA LYS A 76 -3.65 -8.36 9.32
C LYS A 76 -4.43 -7.07 9.50
N LEU A 77 -5.38 -6.79 8.61
CA LEU A 77 -6.23 -5.61 8.69
C LEU A 77 -7.03 -5.56 10.00
N LEU A 78 -7.59 -6.69 10.44
CA LEU A 78 -8.28 -6.77 11.72
C LEU A 78 -7.34 -6.48 12.90
N GLY A 79 -6.10 -6.95 12.84
CA GLY A 79 -5.07 -6.64 13.83
C GLY A 79 -4.76 -5.15 13.92
N GLU A 80 -4.58 -4.49 12.77
CA GLU A 80 -4.35 -3.04 12.70
C GLU A 80 -5.54 -2.25 13.24
N ILE A 81 -6.76 -2.63 12.88
CA ILE A 81 -7.98 -2.00 13.41
C ILE A 81 -8.07 -2.13 14.93
N ALA A 82 -7.73 -3.30 15.48
CA ALA A 82 -7.73 -3.52 16.92
C ALA A 82 -6.70 -2.64 17.64
N SER A 83 -5.49 -2.52 17.08
CA SER A 83 -4.44 -1.63 17.61
C SER A 83 -4.87 -0.17 17.59
N LEU A 84 -5.35 0.30 16.44
CA LEU A 84 -5.80 1.70 16.28
C LEU A 84 -6.96 2.06 17.22
N LYS A 85 -7.91 1.13 17.43
CA LYS A 85 -8.99 1.34 18.39
C LYS A 85 -8.49 1.46 19.83
N LYS A 86 -7.47 0.67 20.20
CA LYS A 86 -6.84 0.74 21.52
C LYS A 86 -6.14 2.09 21.71
N ASP A 87 -5.36 2.52 20.73
CA ASP A 87 -4.64 3.80 20.77
C ASP A 87 -5.62 4.97 20.87
N LEU A 88 -6.70 4.93 20.09
CA LEU A 88 -7.76 5.95 20.13
C LEU A 88 -8.49 5.99 21.49
N ALA A 89 -8.72 4.85 22.13
CA ALA A 89 -9.31 4.82 23.47
C ALA A 89 -8.36 5.43 24.52
N GLN A 90 -7.07 5.15 24.42
CA GLN A 90 -6.06 5.71 25.32
C GLN A 90 -5.92 7.22 25.16
N GLU A 91 -5.89 7.73 23.92
CA GLU A 91 -5.81 9.16 23.66
C GLU A 91 -7.08 9.91 24.08
N ARG A 92 -8.25 9.28 23.97
CA ARG A 92 -9.50 9.83 24.51
C ARG A 92 -9.44 9.96 26.03
N LEU A 93 -9.06 8.89 26.73
CA LEU A 93 -8.91 8.92 28.19
C LEU A 93 -7.92 10.01 28.63
N ARG A 94 -6.81 10.15 27.90
CA ARG A 94 -5.83 11.21 28.15
C ARG A 94 -6.43 12.60 27.95
N ALA A 95 -7.23 12.80 26.90
CA ALA A 95 -7.92 14.06 26.66
C ALA A 95 -8.93 14.40 27.77
N ASP A 96 -9.70 13.41 28.22
CA ASP A 96 -10.67 13.54 29.31
C ASP A 96 -9.95 13.95 30.61
N PHE A 97 -8.84 13.31 30.96
CA PHE A 97 -8.01 13.70 32.11
C PHE A 97 -7.49 15.14 32.01
N TYR A 98 -7.08 15.60 30.83
CA TYR A 98 -6.64 16.98 30.67
C TYR A 98 -7.79 17.97 30.92
N GLU A 99 -9.01 17.63 30.52
CA GLU A 99 -10.18 18.48 30.79
C GLU A 99 -10.50 18.56 32.27
N GLU A 100 -10.46 17.42 32.98
CA GLU A 100 -10.63 17.37 34.43
C GLU A 100 -9.56 18.19 35.17
N MET A 101 -8.29 18.08 34.79
CA MET A 101 -7.20 18.83 35.41
C MET A 101 -7.31 20.34 35.19
N VAL A 102 -7.76 20.76 34.00
CA VAL A 102 -8.02 22.17 33.71
C VAL A 102 -9.18 22.69 34.57
N ALA A 103 -10.28 21.92 34.68
CA ALA A 103 -11.42 22.27 35.50
C ALA A 103 -11.03 22.39 36.99
N PHE A 104 -10.27 21.42 37.51
CA PHE A 104 -9.78 21.42 38.88
C PHE A 104 -8.87 22.61 39.19
N GLY A 105 -7.92 22.93 38.31
CA GLY A 105 -7.03 24.09 38.49
C GLY A 105 -7.79 25.42 38.56
N LYS A 106 -8.86 25.54 37.78
CA LYS A 106 -9.77 26.69 37.82
C LYS A 106 -10.58 26.75 39.12
N GLU A 107 -11.11 25.62 39.58
CA GLU A 107 -11.92 25.54 40.79
C GLU A 107 -11.11 25.82 42.06
N VAL A 108 -9.94 25.19 42.21
CA VAL A 108 -9.16 25.25 43.44
C VAL A 108 -8.27 26.50 43.54
N TYR A 109 -7.69 26.94 42.42
CA TYR A 109 -6.70 28.01 42.42
C TYR A 109 -7.15 29.26 41.64
N GLY A 110 -8.31 29.22 40.97
CA GLY A 110 -8.77 30.33 40.12
C GLY A 110 -7.90 30.54 38.87
N ILE A 111 -7.05 29.58 38.52
CA ILE A 111 -6.10 29.69 37.40
C ILE A 111 -6.76 29.15 36.13
N ASP A 112 -6.88 30.00 35.11
CA ASP A 112 -7.41 29.60 33.80
C ASP A 112 -6.31 28.96 32.95
N LEU A 113 -6.14 27.64 33.10
CA LEU A 113 -5.19 26.85 32.30
C LEU A 113 -5.77 26.62 30.90
N LYS A 114 -5.41 27.48 29.93
CA LYS A 114 -5.80 27.28 28.54
C LYS A 114 -5.10 26.05 27.94
N LYS A 115 -5.85 25.19 27.23
CA LYS A 115 -5.26 24.14 26.38
C LYS A 115 -4.31 24.79 25.37
N ALA A 116 -3.03 24.40 25.37
CA ALA A 116 -2.06 24.85 24.40
C ALA A 116 -2.48 24.42 22.98
N GLY A 117 -2.75 25.38 22.10
CA GLY A 117 -3.10 25.13 20.69
C GLY A 117 -4.42 25.73 20.19
N THR A 118 -5.26 26.29 21.07
CA THR A 118 -6.49 26.99 20.65
C THR A 118 -6.19 28.47 20.38
N LYS A 119 -6.18 28.89 19.11
CA LYS A 119 -6.26 30.29 18.69
C LYS A 119 -7.71 30.68 18.46
#